data_AF-A0A950FY69-F1
#
_entry.id   AF-A0A950FY69-F1
#
_cell.length_a   1.000
_cell.length_b   1.000
_cell.length_c   1.000
_cell.angle_alpha   90.00
_cell.angle_beta   90.00
_cell.angle_gamma   90.00
#
_symmetry.space_group_name_H-M   'P 1'
#
loop_
_entity.id
_entity.type
_entity.pdbx_description
1 polymer ?
#
loop_
_entity_poly.entity_id
_entity_poly.type
_entity_poly.pdbx_seq_one_letter_code
_entity_poly.pdbx_strand_id
1 'polypeptide(L)'
;MKHQFIIRLNPVSGLQSHAPRILLVLRFLGLFGAMCFSSAALAQNHYRITRVPTAGGANSVALGINSKGEVVGYSFQGDDYRAYLYSASDQSIVDVGSFAGKINAACAINDAGQVTGYSQDRNGNLLAFAFSRNQPITSLGTLPGAFTSEAFGINNKGEMVGDSQSGAQNHRPVLFANGSVQDLGLGSSNVPDALETAYAINDSDQIVGRRSAGGTAFHAFLFANGSTTDLATLGGTNGEALAINKNGLVVGDSDTSDGPAHAFVFDRSQLKDLGTLPGFENASYARGINSGGDIVGESDSAEGKRAFLYTHGQLVE
;
A
#
# COMPACT_ATOMS: atom_id res chain seq x y z
N MET A 1 9.36 -10.35 8.11
CA MET A 1 9.14 -9.47 6.95
C MET A 1 8.22 -10.18 5.97
N LYS A 2 6.94 -9.77 5.86
CA LYS A 2 6.05 -10.22 4.79
C LYS A 2 6.40 -9.41 3.54
N HIS A 3 6.68 -10.08 2.43
CA HIS A 3 7.02 -9.43 1.16
C HIS A 3 5.80 -8.69 0.61
N GLN A 4 5.91 -7.39 0.38
CA GLN A 4 4.88 -6.59 -0.29
C GLN A 4 5.25 -6.47 -1.78
N PHE A 5 4.32 -6.84 -2.67
CA PHE A 5 4.42 -6.58 -4.11
C PHE A 5 3.38 -5.53 -4.48
N ILE A 6 3.77 -4.50 -5.24
CA ILE A 6 2.83 -3.52 -5.82
C ILE A 6 2.88 -3.62 -7.34
N ILE A 7 1.71 -3.84 -7.94
CA ILE A 7 1.47 -3.79 -9.39
C ILE A 7 0.76 -2.46 -9.68
N ARG A 8 1.37 -1.59 -10.50
CA ARG A 8 0.69 -0.40 -11.03
C ARG A 8 -0.13 -0.78 -12.24
N LEU A 9 -1.41 -0.41 -12.24
CA LEU A 9 -2.31 -0.52 -13.38
C LEU A 9 -2.40 0.86 -14.05
N ASN A 10 -1.80 1.01 -15.24
CA ASN A 10 -1.98 2.20 -16.06
C ASN A 10 -2.78 1.83 -17.32
N PRO A 11 -3.87 2.55 -17.66
CA PRO A 11 -4.48 2.42 -18.98
C PRO A 11 -3.51 3.00 -20.05
N VAL A 12 -3.31 2.27 -21.14
CA VAL A 12 -2.53 2.74 -22.29
C VAL A 12 -3.43 3.62 -23.16
N SER A 13 -3.14 4.93 -23.22
CA SER A 13 -3.70 5.81 -24.24
C SER A 13 -2.70 6.01 -25.37
N GLY A 14 -3.00 5.46 -26.54
CA GLY A 14 -2.29 5.79 -27.78
C GLY A 14 -1.80 4.58 -28.57
N LEU A 15 -2.67 4.06 -29.44
CA LEU A 15 -2.23 3.47 -30.70
C LEU A 15 -3.18 3.97 -31.80
N GLN A 16 -2.68 4.89 -32.63
CA GLN A 16 -3.21 5.12 -33.96
C GLN A 16 -3.03 3.82 -34.76
N SER A 17 -4.12 3.17 -35.15
CA SER A 17 -4.03 1.95 -35.96
C SER A 17 -3.82 2.32 -37.43
N HIS A 18 -2.60 2.09 -37.92
CA HIS A 18 -2.34 1.91 -39.35
C HIS A 18 -2.95 0.57 -39.78
N ALA A 19 -3.96 0.62 -40.66
CA ALA A 19 -4.60 -0.57 -41.23
C ALA A 19 -3.70 -1.24 -42.28
N PRO A 20 -3.50 -2.58 -42.26
CA PRO A 20 -2.90 -3.29 -43.37
C PRO A 20 -3.96 -3.61 -44.43
N ARG A 21 -3.65 -3.29 -45.69
CA ARG A 21 -4.40 -3.72 -46.87
C ARG A 21 -4.25 -5.24 -47.03
N ILE A 22 -5.35 -5.99 -46.99
CA ILE A 22 -5.40 -7.39 -47.46
C ILE A 22 -6.38 -7.47 -48.64
N LEU A 23 -5.81 -7.87 -49.78
CA LEU A 23 -6.47 -8.22 -51.03
C LEU A 23 -7.06 -9.64 -50.88
N LEU A 24 -8.37 -9.83 -51.08
CA LEU A 24 -8.96 -11.16 -51.24
C LEU A 24 -9.87 -11.18 -52.48
N VAL A 25 -9.55 -12.09 -53.40
CA VAL A 25 -10.25 -12.37 -54.65
C VAL A 25 -11.47 -13.26 -54.38
N LEU A 26 -12.60 -12.94 -55.03
CA LEU A 26 -13.91 -13.60 -54.98
C LEU A 26 -13.91 -15.10 -55.37
N ARG A 27 -14.87 -15.87 -54.80
CA ARG A 27 -15.92 -16.62 -55.55
C ARG A 27 -17.18 -16.92 -54.68
N PHE A 28 -18.36 -16.51 -55.19
CA PHE A 28 -19.77 -16.93 -55.03
C PHE A 28 -20.15 -18.03 -54.00
N LEU A 29 -21.25 -17.99 -53.22
CA LEU A 29 -22.67 -17.76 -53.56
C LEU A 29 -23.49 -17.68 -52.22
N GLY A 30 -24.55 -16.86 -52.11
CA GLY A 30 -25.58 -16.99 -51.06
C GLY A 30 -25.81 -15.79 -50.14
N LEU A 31 -26.78 -14.95 -50.52
CA LEU A 31 -27.27 -13.79 -49.80
C LEU A 31 -28.14 -14.22 -48.60
N PHE A 32 -27.69 -14.06 -47.34
CA PHE A 32 -28.57 -14.02 -46.16
C PHE A 32 -27.96 -13.15 -45.06
N GLY A 33 -28.65 -12.04 -44.76
CA GLY A 33 -28.60 -11.26 -43.51
C GLY A 33 -27.22 -11.00 -42.89
N ALA A 34 -26.59 -9.89 -43.26
CA ALA A 34 -25.54 -9.30 -42.42
C ALA A 34 -26.18 -8.75 -41.12
N MET A 35 -26.34 -9.60 -40.11
CA MET A 35 -26.36 -9.12 -38.73
C MET A 35 -24.97 -8.55 -38.46
N CYS A 36 -24.87 -7.22 -38.40
CA CYS A 36 -23.74 -6.56 -37.77
C CYS A 36 -23.71 -6.98 -36.30
N PHE A 37 -23.05 -8.09 -36.00
CA PHE A 37 -22.45 -8.25 -34.69
C PHE A 37 -21.28 -7.27 -34.65
N SER A 38 -21.53 -6.06 -34.17
CA SER A 38 -20.47 -5.28 -33.56
C SER A 38 -19.99 -6.09 -32.37
N SER A 39 -18.98 -6.93 -32.56
CA SER A 39 -18.15 -7.37 -31.45
C SER A 39 -17.62 -6.07 -30.84
N ALA A 40 -18.18 -5.65 -29.71
CA ALA A 40 -17.50 -4.72 -28.85
C ALA A 40 -16.16 -5.39 -28.56
N ALA A 41 -15.11 -4.91 -29.21
CA ALA A 41 -13.76 -5.27 -28.82
C ALA A 41 -13.66 -4.79 -27.37
N LEU A 42 -13.80 -5.71 -26.43
CA LEU A 42 -13.48 -5.44 -25.04
C LEU A 42 -12.04 -4.95 -25.07
N ALA A 43 -11.84 -3.67 -24.75
CA ALA A 43 -10.52 -3.15 -24.51
C ALA A 43 -9.97 -3.98 -23.35
N GLN A 44 -9.16 -4.99 -23.67
CA GLN A 44 -8.47 -5.76 -22.65
C GLN A 44 -7.59 -4.76 -21.92
N ASN A 45 -7.78 -4.60 -20.61
CA ASN A 45 -6.89 -3.77 -19.83
C ASN A 45 -5.48 -4.37 -19.95
N HIS A 46 -4.63 -3.73 -20.74
CA HIS A 46 -3.24 -4.15 -20.92
C HIS A 46 -2.45 -3.66 -19.70
N TYR A 47 -2.22 -4.55 -18.75
CA TYR A 47 -1.32 -4.28 -17.64
C TYR A 47 0.14 -4.50 -18.08
N ARG A 48 1.03 -3.59 -17.68
CA ARG A 48 2.48 -3.69 -17.96
C ARG A 48 3.24 -3.96 -16.68
N ILE A 49 3.87 -5.13 -16.62
CA ILE A 49 4.83 -5.44 -15.56
C ILE A 49 6.12 -4.67 -15.84
N THR A 50 6.52 -3.81 -14.91
CA THR A 50 7.80 -3.09 -14.96
C THR A 50 8.68 -3.60 -13.85
N ARG A 51 9.87 -4.12 -14.19
CA ARG A 51 10.86 -4.49 -13.18
C ARG A 51 11.55 -3.23 -12.66
N VAL A 52 11.52 -3.05 -11.35
CA VAL A 52 12.28 -2.00 -10.68
C VAL A 52 13.71 -2.51 -10.44
N PRO A 53 14.76 -1.80 -10.89
CA PRO A 53 16.15 -2.20 -10.66
C PRO A 53 16.51 -2.13 -9.17
N THR A 54 17.62 -2.76 -8.77
CA THR A 54 18.14 -2.65 -7.39
C THR A 54 19.01 -1.39 -7.26
N ALA A 55 18.93 -0.69 -6.13
CA ALA A 55 19.84 0.42 -5.78
C ALA A 55 21.21 -0.09 -5.26
N GLY A 56 21.65 -1.25 -5.73
CA GLY A 56 22.65 -2.09 -5.08
C GLY A 56 22.02 -3.24 -4.28
N GLY A 57 22.81 -4.29 -4.01
CA GLY A 57 22.32 -5.54 -3.42
C GLY A 57 21.66 -6.48 -4.44
N ALA A 58 21.32 -7.70 -3.98
CA ALA A 58 20.84 -8.78 -4.85
C ALA A 58 19.32 -8.77 -5.06
N ASN A 59 18.58 -8.10 -4.19
CA ASN A 59 17.12 -8.12 -4.18
C ASN A 59 16.55 -6.72 -3.94
N SER A 60 15.30 -6.48 -4.35
CA SER A 60 14.56 -5.25 -4.07
C SER A 60 13.08 -5.52 -3.78
N VAL A 61 12.48 -4.61 -3.01
CA VAL A 61 11.06 -4.59 -2.66
C VAL A 61 10.54 -3.19 -2.91
N ALA A 62 9.42 -3.08 -3.64
CA ALA A 62 8.72 -1.82 -3.87
C ALA A 62 7.53 -1.71 -2.89
N LEU A 63 7.44 -0.57 -2.20
CA LEU A 63 6.46 -0.33 -1.12
C LEU A 63 5.50 0.83 -1.43
N GLY A 64 5.90 1.78 -2.28
CA GLY A 64 5.08 2.93 -2.60
C GLY A 64 5.29 3.41 -4.04
N ILE A 65 4.27 4.02 -4.62
CA ILE A 65 4.33 4.60 -5.96
C ILE A 65 3.44 5.84 -6.06
N ASN A 66 3.91 6.89 -6.74
CA ASN A 66 3.13 8.10 -6.98
C ASN A 66 2.57 8.18 -8.42
N SER A 67 1.78 9.21 -8.71
CA SER A 67 1.13 9.40 -10.02
C SER A 67 2.12 9.62 -11.18
N LYS A 68 3.33 10.10 -10.87
CA LYS A 68 4.44 10.27 -11.84
C LYS A 68 5.15 8.96 -12.19
N GLY A 69 4.80 7.86 -11.52
CA GLY A 69 5.49 6.58 -11.68
C GLY A 69 6.85 6.54 -10.99
N GLU A 70 7.04 7.36 -9.96
CA GLU A 70 8.17 7.23 -9.05
C GLU A 70 7.82 6.18 -7.99
N VAL A 71 8.73 5.25 -7.77
CA VAL A 71 8.57 4.08 -6.90
C VAL A 71 9.57 4.16 -5.76
N VAL A 72 9.11 3.93 -4.54
CA VAL A 72 9.97 3.82 -3.36
C VAL A 72 9.95 2.42 -2.79
N GLY A 73 11.00 2.10 -2.04
CA GLY A 73 11.13 0.81 -1.39
C GLY A 73 12.52 0.64 -0.80
N TYR A 74 12.99 -0.60 -0.76
CA TYR A 74 14.35 -0.90 -0.33
C TYR A 74 14.98 -2.01 -1.17
N SER A 75 16.30 -1.95 -1.33
CA SER A 75 17.11 -3.07 -1.80
C SER A 75 17.86 -3.70 -0.65
N PHE A 76 18.23 -4.98 -0.78
CA PHE A 76 18.94 -5.67 0.30
C PHE A 76 19.95 -6.71 -0.16
N GLN A 77 20.96 -6.90 0.70
CA GLN A 77 21.96 -7.97 0.62
C GLN A 77 22.35 -8.41 2.03
N GLY A 78 21.99 -9.66 2.39
CA GLY A 78 22.10 -10.09 3.79
C GLY A 78 21.24 -9.18 4.69
N ASP A 79 21.86 -8.61 5.72
CA ASP A 79 21.20 -7.72 6.67
C ASP A 79 21.38 -6.22 6.36
N ASP A 80 21.91 -5.87 5.17
CA ASP A 80 22.02 -4.47 4.71
C ASP A 80 20.83 -4.12 3.82
N TYR A 81 19.98 -3.20 4.28
CA TYR A 81 18.78 -2.68 3.64
C TYR A 81 18.95 -1.20 3.30
N ARG A 82 18.71 -0.84 2.04
CA ARG A 82 18.91 0.51 1.53
C ARG A 82 17.64 1.03 0.88
N ALA A 83 17.14 2.14 1.41
CA ALA A 83 15.97 2.82 0.88
C ALA A 83 16.29 3.43 -0.49
N TYR A 84 15.37 3.29 -1.45
CA TYR A 84 15.54 3.84 -2.79
C TYR A 84 14.33 4.63 -3.26
N LEU A 85 14.58 5.51 -4.23
CA LEU A 85 13.60 6.19 -5.07
C LEU A 85 13.94 5.92 -6.55
N TYR A 86 13.10 5.16 -7.23
CA TYR A 86 13.19 4.84 -8.65
C TYR A 86 12.23 5.71 -9.47
N SER A 87 12.65 6.21 -10.64
CA SER A 87 11.79 6.93 -11.57
C SER A 87 11.61 6.11 -12.85
N ALA A 88 10.37 5.74 -13.18
CA ALA A 88 10.10 4.96 -14.39
C ALA A 88 10.26 5.74 -15.70
N SER A 89 10.22 7.08 -15.66
CA SER A 89 10.27 7.93 -16.85
C SER A 89 11.65 7.98 -17.49
N ASP A 90 12.69 8.04 -16.65
CA ASP A 90 14.10 8.11 -17.03
C ASP A 90 14.91 6.91 -16.55
N GLN A 91 14.27 5.95 -15.88
CA GLN A 91 14.86 4.74 -15.30
C GLN A 91 15.97 5.04 -14.27
N SER A 92 15.96 6.24 -13.68
CA SER A 92 16.93 6.63 -12.66
C SER A 92 16.61 6.00 -11.31
N ILE A 93 17.65 5.71 -10.52
CA ILE A 93 17.53 5.29 -9.14
C ILE A 93 18.35 6.22 -8.25
N VAL A 94 17.74 6.66 -7.15
CA VAL A 94 18.33 7.54 -6.15
C VAL A 94 18.36 6.78 -4.83
N ASP A 95 19.52 6.74 -4.20
CA ASP A 95 19.65 6.30 -2.81
C ASP A 95 19.04 7.39 -1.90
N VAL A 96 18.07 7.01 -1.08
CA VAL A 96 17.38 7.92 -0.15
C VAL A 96 18.30 8.31 1.02
N GLY A 97 19.33 7.50 1.29
CA GLY A 97 20.28 7.68 2.39
C GLY A 97 19.93 6.89 3.64
N SER A 98 20.71 7.12 4.71
CA SER A 98 20.53 6.47 6.01
C SER A 98 20.99 7.38 7.16
N PHE A 99 20.54 7.10 8.38
CA PHE A 99 21.08 7.65 9.63
C PHE A 99 22.32 6.87 10.12
N ALA A 100 23.07 6.29 9.19
CA ALA A 100 24.28 5.48 9.37
C ALA A 100 24.09 4.02 9.83
N GLY A 101 22.86 3.55 10.02
CA GLY A 101 22.54 2.15 10.26
C GLY A 101 22.26 1.35 8.98
N LYS A 102 22.07 0.04 9.14
CA LYS A 102 21.89 -0.91 8.03
C LYS A 102 20.44 -1.16 7.65
N ILE A 103 19.48 -0.72 8.47
CA ILE A 103 18.06 -0.96 8.24
C ILE A 103 17.42 0.34 7.76
N ASN A 104 17.09 0.41 6.47
CA ASN A 104 16.52 1.60 5.85
C ASN A 104 15.45 1.19 4.84
N ALA A 105 14.24 1.72 4.99
CA ALA A 105 13.13 1.47 4.08
C ALA A 105 12.36 2.74 3.79
N ALA A 106 12.11 3.02 2.52
CA ALA A 106 11.17 4.06 2.09
C ALA A 106 9.80 3.42 1.86
N CYS A 107 8.84 3.75 2.72
CA CYS A 107 7.53 3.10 2.79
C CYS A 107 6.50 3.78 1.88
N ALA A 108 6.52 5.11 1.79
CA ALA A 108 5.54 5.84 1.01
C ALA A 108 6.11 7.10 0.33
N ILE A 109 5.44 7.52 -0.74
CA ILE A 109 5.79 8.67 -1.56
C ILE A 109 4.51 9.40 -1.99
N ASN A 110 4.53 10.73 -1.97
CA ASN A 110 3.44 11.56 -2.49
C ASN A 110 3.73 12.09 -3.90
N ASP A 111 2.76 12.79 -4.50
CA ASP A 111 2.89 13.31 -5.87
C ASP A 111 3.89 14.47 -6.00
N ALA A 112 4.28 15.11 -4.90
CA ALA A 112 5.37 16.07 -4.87
C ALA A 112 6.76 15.41 -4.90
N GLY A 113 6.83 14.08 -4.75
CA GLY A 113 8.09 13.34 -4.67
C GLY A 113 8.71 13.37 -3.26
N GLN A 114 7.92 13.70 -2.24
CA GLN A 114 8.32 13.59 -0.84
C GLN A 114 8.17 12.13 -0.42
N VAL A 115 9.18 11.61 0.25
CA VAL A 115 9.28 10.21 0.67
C VAL A 115 9.33 10.14 2.19
N THR A 116 8.65 9.14 2.74
CA THR A 116 8.75 8.80 4.16
C THR A 116 9.04 7.32 4.36
N GLY A 117 9.45 6.97 5.57
CA GLY A 117 9.91 5.63 5.92
C GLY A 117 10.61 5.65 7.27
N TYR A 118 11.46 4.65 7.49
CA TYR A 118 12.31 4.56 8.67
C TYR A 118 13.76 4.25 8.31
N SER A 119 14.68 4.74 9.14
CA SER A 119 16.11 4.54 8.99
C SER A 119 16.76 4.31 10.35
N GLN A 120 17.68 3.36 10.41
CA GLN A 120 18.40 3.00 11.62
C GLN A 120 19.52 3.99 11.91
N ASP A 121 19.62 4.45 13.15
CA ASP A 121 20.72 5.27 13.64
C ASP A 121 21.95 4.44 14.09
N ARG A 122 23.03 5.10 14.54
CA ARG A 122 24.25 4.43 15.03
C ARG A 122 24.05 3.63 16.32
N ASN A 123 22.98 3.89 17.07
CA ASN A 123 22.65 3.21 18.31
C ASN A 123 21.71 2.01 18.05
N GLY A 124 21.27 1.82 16.81
CA GLY A 124 20.36 0.76 16.41
C GLY A 124 18.88 1.15 16.46
N ASN A 125 18.54 2.40 16.80
CA ASN A 125 17.15 2.86 16.86
C ASN A 125 16.60 3.09 15.44
N LEU A 126 15.36 2.68 15.20
CA LEU A 126 14.63 3.04 13.98
C LEU A 126 13.99 4.41 14.16
N LEU A 127 14.27 5.34 13.26
CA LEU A 127 13.71 6.69 13.28
C LEU A 127 12.97 6.97 11.98
N ALA A 128 11.76 7.50 12.11
CA ALA A 128 10.97 7.94 10.99
C ALA A 128 11.69 9.10 10.28
N PHE A 129 11.61 9.14 8.94
CA PHE A 129 12.28 10.16 8.16
C PHE A 129 11.37 10.81 7.10
N ALA A 130 11.77 12.01 6.69
CA ALA A 130 11.35 12.66 5.47
C ALA A 130 12.53 12.81 4.51
N PHE A 131 12.27 12.64 3.22
CA PHE A 131 13.22 12.85 2.14
C PHE A 131 12.56 13.54 0.94
N SER A 132 13.34 14.33 0.22
CA SER A 132 12.98 14.89 -1.08
C SER A 132 14.23 14.97 -1.94
N ARG A 133 14.09 14.87 -3.26
CA ARG A 133 15.24 15.01 -4.18
C ARG A 133 15.97 16.32 -3.86
N ASN A 134 17.29 16.23 -3.70
CA ASN A 134 18.18 17.35 -3.36
C ASN A 134 18.08 17.87 -1.92
N GLN A 135 17.41 17.15 -1.03
CA GLN A 135 17.45 17.42 0.41
C GLN A 135 18.06 16.23 1.14
N PRO A 136 18.78 16.44 2.23
CA PRO A 136 19.24 15.34 3.07
C PRO A 136 18.04 14.62 3.70
N ILE A 137 18.19 13.32 3.91
CA ILE A 137 17.29 12.56 4.78
C ILE A 137 17.24 13.22 6.16
N THR A 138 16.04 13.49 6.66
CA THR A 138 15.82 14.23 7.90
C THR A 138 14.92 13.43 8.82
N SER A 139 15.29 13.30 10.09
CA SER A 139 14.44 12.63 11.08
C SER A 139 13.17 13.44 11.34
N LEU A 140 12.04 12.75 11.47
CA LEU A 140 10.76 13.32 11.89
C LEU A 140 10.63 13.41 13.43
N GLY A 141 11.60 12.88 14.16
CA GLY A 141 11.59 12.81 15.62
C GLY A 141 10.74 11.65 16.16
N THR A 142 10.55 11.67 17.47
CA THR A 142 9.78 10.67 18.24
C THR A 142 8.86 11.39 19.23
N LEU A 143 7.92 10.67 19.84
CA LEU A 143 7.20 11.17 21.00
C LEU A 143 8.15 11.43 22.18
N PRO A 144 7.83 12.34 23.11
CA PRO A 144 8.66 12.60 24.28
C PRO A 144 8.98 11.32 25.08
N GLY A 145 10.27 11.05 25.28
CA GLY A 145 10.75 9.87 26.01
C GLY A 145 10.86 8.58 25.19
N ALA A 146 10.55 8.64 23.89
CA ALA A 146 10.65 7.51 22.97
C ALA A 146 11.97 7.49 22.21
N PHE A 147 12.42 6.29 21.84
CA PHE A 147 13.66 6.10 21.09
C PHE A 147 13.43 5.75 19.62
N THR A 148 12.25 5.21 19.29
CA THR A 148 11.95 4.77 17.93
C THR A 148 10.67 5.40 17.38
N SER A 149 10.67 5.58 16.07
CA SER A 149 9.51 5.96 15.28
C SER A 149 9.61 5.38 13.88
N GLU A 150 8.47 5.11 13.26
CA GLU A 150 8.37 4.64 11.89
C GLU A 150 7.24 5.39 11.20
N ALA A 151 7.38 5.68 9.91
CA ALA A 151 6.35 6.37 9.12
C ALA A 151 6.00 5.54 7.87
N PHE A 152 4.72 5.22 7.71
CA PHE A 152 4.21 4.30 6.70
C PHE A 152 3.34 4.97 5.63
N GLY A 153 2.71 6.11 5.96
CA GLY A 153 1.82 6.83 5.05
C GLY A 153 2.21 8.30 4.92
N ILE A 154 1.93 8.89 3.75
CA ILE A 154 2.10 10.33 3.48
C ILE A 154 0.99 10.83 2.55
N ASN A 155 0.44 12.01 2.82
CA ASN A 155 -0.52 12.69 1.93
C ASN A 155 0.17 13.78 1.07
N ASN A 156 -0.56 14.40 0.15
CA ASN A 156 -0.03 15.44 -0.74
C ASN A 156 0.18 16.80 -0.06
N LYS A 157 -0.23 16.96 1.21
CA LYS A 157 0.14 18.11 2.04
C LYS A 157 1.52 17.92 2.70
N GLY A 158 2.09 16.72 2.60
CA GLY A 158 3.37 16.35 3.23
C GLY A 158 3.21 15.91 4.69
N GLU A 159 1.99 15.64 5.14
CA GLU A 159 1.71 15.07 6.46
C GLU A 159 1.93 13.57 6.40
N MET A 160 2.60 13.02 7.41
CA MET A 160 3.01 11.61 7.45
C MET A 160 2.42 10.93 8.68
N VAL A 161 2.13 9.64 8.58
CA VAL A 161 1.57 8.85 9.68
C VAL A 161 2.36 7.58 9.89
N GLY A 162 2.33 7.09 11.12
CA GLY A 162 3.03 5.88 11.48
C GLY A 162 2.86 5.55 12.95
N ASP A 163 3.96 5.14 13.58
CA ASP A 163 4.00 4.96 15.01
C ASP A 163 5.28 5.52 15.65
N SER A 164 5.19 5.72 16.95
CA SER A 164 6.32 6.03 17.81
C SER A 164 6.20 5.17 19.05
N GLN A 165 7.31 4.60 19.50
CA GLN A 165 7.35 3.93 20.79
C GLN A 165 6.93 4.91 21.90
N SER A 166 6.35 4.39 22.97
CA SER A 166 5.93 5.13 24.15
C SER A 166 6.22 4.29 25.38
N GLY A 167 7.07 4.80 26.26
CA GLY A 167 7.53 4.06 27.43
C GLY A 167 8.34 2.82 27.05
N ALA A 168 8.30 1.79 27.89
CA ALA A 168 9.22 0.66 27.76
C ALA A 168 8.97 -0.21 26.51
N GLN A 169 7.75 -0.32 25.98
CA GLN A 169 7.43 -1.33 24.94
C GLN A 169 6.23 -1.00 24.01
N ASN A 170 5.42 0.05 24.22
CA ASN A 170 4.16 0.18 23.46
C ASN A 170 4.29 1.19 22.33
N HIS A 171 3.87 0.84 21.11
CA HIS A 171 3.86 1.78 20.00
C HIS A 171 2.52 2.50 19.94
N ARG A 172 2.55 3.79 19.62
CA ARG A 172 1.36 4.63 19.51
C ARG A 172 1.20 5.13 18.07
N PRO A 173 -0.02 5.15 17.52
CA PRO A 173 -0.29 5.79 16.24
C PRO A 173 0.00 7.29 16.34
N VAL A 174 0.82 7.81 15.42
CA VAL A 174 1.21 9.22 15.40
C VAL A 174 0.98 9.89 14.05
N LEU A 175 0.82 11.20 14.10
CA LEU A 175 0.89 12.12 12.97
C LEU A 175 2.18 12.95 13.07
N PHE A 176 2.96 12.95 12.01
CA PHE A 176 4.10 13.84 11.81
C PHE A 176 3.66 15.00 10.92
N ALA A 177 3.54 16.20 11.48
CA ALA A 177 3.10 17.39 10.77
C ALA A 177 3.76 18.63 11.35
N ASN A 178 4.09 19.60 10.50
CA ASN A 178 4.65 20.90 10.93
C ASN A 178 5.89 20.80 11.84
N GLY A 179 6.71 19.75 11.65
CA GLY A 179 7.93 19.52 12.43
C GLY A 179 7.70 18.99 13.85
N SER A 180 6.49 18.50 14.17
CA SER A 180 6.17 17.86 15.44
C SER A 180 5.63 16.44 15.27
N VAL A 181 5.73 15.64 16.33
CA VAL A 181 5.12 14.31 16.46
C VAL A 181 3.91 14.42 17.38
N GLN A 182 2.73 14.12 16.85
CA GLN A 182 1.47 14.16 17.58
C GLN A 182 0.97 12.73 17.84
N ASP A 183 0.70 12.41 19.11
CA ASP A 183 -0.07 11.21 19.48
C ASP A 183 -1.52 11.40 19.03
N LEU A 184 -2.06 10.42 18.28
CA LEU A 184 -3.46 10.44 17.84
C LEU A 184 -4.44 10.11 18.97
N GLY A 185 -3.96 9.73 20.16
CA GLY A 185 -4.78 9.39 21.33
C GLY A 185 -5.51 8.05 21.18
N LEU A 186 -5.03 7.19 20.26
CA LEU A 186 -5.63 5.90 19.95
C LEU A 186 -4.98 4.76 20.73
N GLY A 187 -3.75 4.98 21.21
CA GLY A 187 -2.98 3.98 21.95
C GLY A 187 -3.57 3.73 23.33
N SER A 188 -4.08 2.52 23.54
CA SER A 188 -4.73 2.11 24.80
C SER A 188 -4.23 0.78 25.34
N SER A 189 -3.35 0.09 24.61
CA SER A 189 -2.84 -1.19 25.04
C SER A 189 -1.91 -1.06 26.23
N ASN A 190 -2.08 -1.97 27.20
CA ASN A 190 -1.11 -2.26 28.26
C ASN A 190 -0.35 -3.56 28.00
N VAL A 191 -0.60 -4.21 26.85
CA VAL A 191 0.16 -5.39 26.43
C VAL A 191 1.55 -4.93 25.99
N PRO A 192 2.62 -5.50 26.55
CA PRO A 192 3.97 -5.18 26.11
C PRO A 192 4.14 -5.49 24.62
N ASP A 193 4.85 -4.61 23.90
CA ASP A 193 5.09 -4.70 22.45
C ASP A 193 3.82 -4.63 21.60
N ALA A 194 2.75 -4.03 22.13
CA ALA A 194 1.57 -3.72 21.33
C ALA A 194 1.91 -2.70 20.25
N LEU A 195 1.85 -3.16 19.00
CA LEU A 195 2.11 -2.39 17.80
C LEU A 195 0.80 -1.74 17.31
N GLU A 196 0.40 -0.65 17.95
CA GLU A 196 -0.71 0.20 17.49
C GLU A 196 -0.13 1.23 16.51
N THR A 197 -0.58 1.18 15.24
CA THR A 197 0.09 1.88 14.13
C THR A 197 -0.93 2.51 13.19
N ALA A 198 -0.63 3.73 12.71
CA ALA A 198 -1.31 4.34 11.57
C ALA A 198 -0.58 4.00 10.27
N TYR A 199 -1.25 3.32 9.33
CA TYR A 199 -0.61 2.84 8.10
C TYR A 199 -0.78 3.77 6.90
N ALA A 200 -1.93 4.46 6.80
CA ALA A 200 -2.20 5.31 5.64
C ALA A 200 -2.99 6.57 6.02
N ILE A 201 -2.79 7.62 5.22
CA ILE A 201 -3.46 8.91 5.32
C ILE A 201 -3.86 9.39 3.92
N ASN A 202 -5.03 10.02 3.77
CA ASN A 202 -5.42 10.69 2.53
C ASN A 202 -5.41 12.22 2.65
N ASP A 203 -5.62 12.91 1.53
CA ASP A 203 -5.59 14.38 1.47
C ASP A 203 -6.76 15.07 2.21
N SER A 204 -7.72 14.30 2.72
CA SER A 204 -8.83 14.77 3.56
C SER A 204 -8.58 14.51 5.06
N ASP A 205 -7.32 14.26 5.44
CA ASP A 205 -6.87 14.04 6.82
C ASP A 205 -7.55 12.84 7.50
N GLN A 206 -7.94 11.86 6.68
CA GLN A 206 -8.45 10.59 7.15
C GLN A 206 -7.29 9.61 7.28
N ILE A 207 -7.10 9.08 8.49
CA ILE A 207 -6.01 8.19 8.84
C ILE A 207 -6.58 6.81 9.15
N VAL A 208 -5.95 5.76 8.65
CA VAL A 208 -6.33 4.38 8.92
C VAL A 208 -5.15 3.58 9.44
N GLY A 209 -5.46 2.53 10.18
CA GLY A 209 -4.44 1.67 10.75
C GLY A 209 -5.05 0.59 11.62
N ARG A 210 -4.32 0.20 12.66
CA ARG A 210 -4.79 -0.75 13.67
C ARG A 210 -4.54 -0.23 15.08
N ARG A 211 -5.41 -0.62 15.99
CA ARG A 211 -5.32 -0.27 17.42
C ARG A 211 -5.79 -1.42 18.29
N SER A 212 -5.44 -1.39 19.58
CA SER A 212 -5.94 -2.39 20.53
C SER A 212 -7.47 -2.33 20.64
N ALA A 213 -8.09 -3.50 20.64
CA ALA A 213 -9.51 -3.70 20.92
C ALA A 213 -9.75 -4.38 22.28
N GLY A 214 -8.70 -4.44 23.12
CA GLY A 214 -8.71 -5.11 24.42
C GLY A 214 -7.94 -6.43 24.42
N GLY A 215 -7.24 -6.71 25.53
CA GLY A 215 -6.35 -7.87 25.61
C GLY A 215 -5.29 -7.81 24.50
N THR A 216 -5.14 -8.92 23.76
CA THR A 216 -4.21 -9.03 22.62
C THR A 216 -4.89 -8.81 21.27
N ALA A 217 -6.16 -8.40 21.23
CA ALA A 217 -6.91 -8.20 19.99
C ALA A 217 -6.63 -6.84 19.36
N PHE A 218 -6.60 -6.78 18.02
CA PHE A 218 -6.41 -5.55 17.26
C PHE A 218 -7.54 -5.35 16.27
N HIS A 219 -8.10 -4.14 16.21
CA HIS A 219 -9.09 -3.76 15.21
C HIS A 219 -8.56 -2.68 14.28
N ALA A 220 -9.07 -2.69 13.05
CA ALA A 220 -8.87 -1.61 12.10
C ALA A 220 -9.61 -0.35 12.58
N PHE A 221 -9.01 0.82 12.37
CA PHE A 221 -9.66 2.11 12.69
C PHE A 221 -9.67 3.05 11.48
N LEU A 222 -10.62 3.98 11.51
CA LEU A 222 -10.63 5.20 10.70
C LEU A 222 -10.68 6.40 11.65
N PHE A 223 -9.65 7.23 11.64
CA PHE A 223 -9.58 8.48 12.38
C PHE A 223 -9.80 9.65 11.42
N ALA A 224 -10.80 10.48 11.71
CA ALA A 224 -11.14 11.64 10.88
C ALA A 224 -11.80 12.72 11.75
N ASN A 225 -11.45 13.99 11.51
CA ASN A 225 -12.03 15.14 12.23
C ASN A 225 -11.95 15.00 13.76
N GLY A 226 -10.83 14.46 14.28
CA GLY A 226 -10.62 14.25 15.71
C GLY A 226 -11.43 13.10 16.33
N SER A 227 -12.16 12.33 15.53
CA SER A 227 -12.98 11.21 15.98
C SER A 227 -12.49 9.88 15.40
N THR A 228 -12.67 8.81 16.16
CA THR A 228 -12.27 7.45 15.76
C THR A 228 -13.50 6.60 15.49
N THR A 229 -13.51 5.94 14.34
CA THR A 229 -14.44 4.87 14.00
C THR A 229 -13.69 3.55 14.09
N ASP A 230 -14.20 2.63 14.91
CA ASP A 230 -13.76 1.23 14.93
C ASP A 230 -14.43 0.51 13.76
N LEU A 231 -13.66 -0.12 12.88
CA LEU A 231 -14.21 -0.77 11.69
C LEU A 231 -14.76 -2.19 11.98
N ALA A 232 -14.63 -2.66 13.23
CA ALA A 232 -14.89 -4.04 13.64
C ALA A 232 -14.07 -5.06 12.83
N THR A 233 -14.48 -6.33 12.90
CA THR A 233 -13.89 -7.45 12.16
C THR A 233 -14.93 -8.15 11.30
N LEU A 234 -14.51 -9.07 10.43
CA LEU A 234 -15.38 -9.97 9.67
C LEU A 234 -15.93 -11.14 10.52
N GLY A 235 -16.03 -10.95 11.84
CA GLY A 235 -16.52 -11.93 12.81
C GLY A 235 -15.44 -12.62 13.63
N GLY A 236 -14.17 -12.43 13.28
CA GLY A 236 -13.01 -12.94 14.02
C GLY A 236 -12.46 -11.94 15.05
N THR A 237 -11.22 -12.18 15.51
CA THR A 237 -10.60 -11.40 16.60
C THR A 237 -9.83 -10.19 16.11
N ASN A 238 -9.16 -10.28 14.96
CA ASN A 238 -8.25 -9.23 14.50
C ASN A 238 -8.66 -8.61 13.16
N GLY A 239 -8.20 -7.39 12.94
CA GLY A 239 -8.21 -6.74 11.65
C GLY A 239 -7.30 -5.51 11.63
N GLU A 240 -6.86 -5.15 10.43
CA GLU A 240 -6.05 -3.96 10.20
C GLU A 240 -6.41 -3.29 8.88
N ALA A 241 -6.43 -1.96 8.85
CA ALA A 241 -6.62 -1.17 7.63
C ALA A 241 -5.27 -0.69 7.10
N LEU A 242 -4.93 -1.08 5.87
CA LEU A 242 -3.61 -0.87 5.28
C LEU A 242 -3.58 0.27 4.27
N ALA A 243 -4.70 0.59 3.63
CA ALA A 243 -4.76 1.67 2.66
C ALA A 243 -6.12 2.38 2.67
N ILE A 244 -6.11 3.66 2.28
CA ILE A 244 -7.30 4.50 2.11
C ILE A 244 -7.16 5.32 0.83
N ASN A 245 -8.22 5.42 0.03
CA ASN A 245 -8.21 6.28 -1.15
C ASN A 245 -8.80 7.68 -0.86
N LYS A 246 -8.69 8.58 -1.85
CA LYS A 246 -9.20 9.96 -1.75
C LYS A 246 -10.71 10.08 -1.51
N ASN A 247 -11.48 9.02 -1.79
CA ASN A 247 -12.93 8.99 -1.61
C ASN A 247 -13.33 8.43 -0.23
N GLY A 248 -12.35 8.05 0.60
CA GLY A 248 -12.57 7.47 1.92
C GLY A 248 -12.86 5.96 1.89
N LEU A 249 -12.63 5.27 0.78
CA LEU A 249 -12.67 3.80 0.76
C LEU A 249 -11.42 3.26 1.44
N VAL A 250 -11.62 2.39 2.42
CA VAL A 250 -10.56 1.78 3.23
C VAL A 250 -10.44 0.30 2.87
N VAL A 251 -9.22 -0.21 2.80
CA VAL A 251 -8.96 -1.63 2.54
C VAL A 251 -7.93 -2.17 3.51
N GLY A 252 -7.99 -3.47 3.73
CA GLY A 252 -7.07 -4.19 4.60
C GLY A 252 -7.48 -5.64 4.70
N ASP A 253 -7.22 -6.26 5.84
CA ASP A 253 -7.59 -7.64 6.13
C ASP A 253 -8.18 -7.80 7.52
N SER A 254 -9.04 -8.79 7.68
CA SER A 254 -9.72 -9.08 8.93
C SER A 254 -10.03 -10.56 9.08
N ASP A 255 -9.81 -11.09 10.28
CA ASP A 255 -10.19 -12.43 10.68
C ASP A 255 -11.71 -12.63 10.50
N THR A 256 -12.08 -13.77 9.92
CA THR A 256 -13.48 -14.18 9.72
C THR A 256 -13.98 -15.02 10.90
N SER A 257 -15.31 -15.25 11.01
CA SER A 257 -15.86 -16.17 12.02
C SER A 257 -15.45 -17.63 11.79
N ASP A 258 -15.22 -18.00 10.53
CA ASP A 258 -15.16 -19.39 10.07
C ASP A 258 -13.72 -19.86 9.79
N GLY A 259 -12.72 -18.99 9.93
CA GLY A 259 -11.33 -19.35 9.77
C GLY A 259 -10.42 -18.16 9.48
N PRO A 260 -9.66 -18.18 8.37
CA PRO A 260 -8.58 -17.24 8.14
C PRO A 260 -9.03 -15.81 7.83
N ALA A 261 -8.06 -14.89 7.86
CA ALA A 261 -8.27 -13.50 7.49
C ALA A 261 -8.59 -13.34 6.01
N HIS A 262 -9.59 -12.51 5.72
CA HIS A 262 -9.94 -12.10 4.36
C HIS A 262 -9.67 -10.61 4.14
N ALA A 263 -9.34 -10.28 2.90
CA ALA A 263 -9.29 -8.92 2.42
C ALA A 263 -10.69 -8.29 2.52
N PHE A 264 -10.75 -7.04 2.96
CA PHE A 264 -12.00 -6.29 3.03
C PHE A 264 -11.92 -4.97 2.26
N VAL A 265 -13.09 -4.44 1.94
CA VAL A 265 -13.28 -3.01 1.63
C VAL A 265 -14.31 -2.43 2.58
N PHE A 266 -14.01 -1.27 3.15
CA PHE A 266 -14.91 -0.51 3.99
C PHE A 266 -15.32 0.80 3.29
N ASP A 267 -16.63 0.98 3.13
CA ASP A 267 -17.23 2.20 2.58
C ASP A 267 -18.19 2.80 3.63
N ARG A 268 -17.73 3.88 4.28
CA ARG A 268 -18.44 4.69 5.31
C ARG A 268 -18.88 3.95 6.56
N SER A 269 -19.69 2.92 6.43
CA SER A 269 -20.23 2.10 7.51
C SER A 269 -20.37 0.61 7.15
N GLN A 270 -20.05 0.24 5.91
CA GLN A 270 -20.19 -1.13 5.41
C GLN A 270 -18.83 -1.77 5.30
N LEU A 271 -18.57 -2.78 6.14
CA LEU A 271 -17.41 -3.66 6.02
C LEU A 271 -17.79 -4.83 5.10
N LYS A 272 -17.19 -4.89 3.91
CA LYS A 272 -17.46 -5.91 2.92
C LYS A 272 -16.28 -6.87 2.80
N ASP A 273 -16.55 -8.15 2.99
CA ASP A 273 -15.63 -9.24 2.69
C ASP A 273 -15.42 -9.36 1.16
N LEU A 274 -14.17 -9.40 0.71
CA LEU A 274 -13.79 -9.63 -0.69
C LEU A 274 -13.56 -11.12 -0.98
N GLY A 275 -13.37 -11.94 0.05
CA GLY A 275 -13.04 -13.35 -0.06
C GLY A 275 -11.63 -13.59 -0.62
N THR A 276 -11.45 -14.79 -1.16
CA THR A 276 -10.20 -15.33 -1.69
C THR A 276 -10.27 -15.52 -3.20
N LEU A 277 -9.11 -15.58 -3.88
CA LEU A 277 -9.07 -16.11 -5.26
C LEU A 277 -9.53 -17.57 -5.26
N PRO A 278 -10.27 -18.04 -6.28
CA PRO A 278 -10.66 -19.44 -6.39
C PRO A 278 -9.45 -20.38 -6.30
N GLY A 279 -9.46 -21.30 -5.33
CA GLY A 279 -8.35 -22.22 -5.07
C GLY A 279 -7.27 -21.68 -4.11
N PHE A 280 -7.46 -20.47 -3.56
CA PHE A 280 -6.59 -19.83 -2.56
C PHE A 280 -7.34 -19.57 -1.25
N GLU A 281 -7.96 -20.62 -0.72
CA GLU A 281 -8.92 -20.53 0.40
C GLU A 281 -8.28 -20.30 1.79
N ASN A 282 -6.96 -20.06 1.88
CA ASN A 282 -6.28 -19.96 3.19
C ASN A 282 -6.24 -18.55 3.77
N ALA A 283 -6.21 -17.49 2.99
CA ALA A 283 -6.28 -16.10 3.45
C ALA A 283 -6.24 -15.16 2.25
N SER A 284 -6.69 -13.92 2.42
CA SER A 284 -6.43 -12.85 1.47
C SER A 284 -6.13 -11.53 2.16
N TYR A 285 -5.35 -10.69 1.49
CA TYR A 285 -4.85 -9.42 2.04
C TYR A 285 -4.93 -8.32 0.99
N ALA A 286 -5.74 -7.28 1.23
CA ALA A 286 -5.71 -6.07 0.39
C ALA A 286 -4.56 -5.16 0.80
N ARG A 287 -3.67 -4.83 -0.15
CA ARG A 287 -2.45 -4.07 0.10
C ARG A 287 -2.50 -2.63 -0.41
N GLY A 288 -3.33 -2.35 -1.41
CA GLY A 288 -3.45 -1.01 -1.97
C GLY A 288 -4.77 -0.79 -2.68
N ILE A 289 -5.18 0.47 -2.76
CA ILE A 289 -6.40 0.92 -3.44
C ILE A 289 -6.12 2.18 -4.24
N ASN A 290 -6.60 2.24 -5.49
CA ASN A 290 -6.48 3.44 -6.31
C ASN A 290 -7.70 4.38 -6.15
N SER A 291 -7.62 5.56 -6.77
CA SER A 291 -8.71 6.55 -6.70
C SER A 291 -10.00 6.15 -7.43
N GLY A 292 -9.94 5.15 -8.32
CA GLY A 292 -11.08 4.53 -8.99
C GLY A 292 -11.75 3.43 -8.17
N GLY A 293 -11.13 3.00 -7.06
CA GLY A 293 -11.63 1.91 -6.22
C GLY A 293 -11.12 0.52 -6.62
N ASP A 294 -10.15 0.42 -7.53
CA ASP A 294 -9.49 -0.85 -7.80
C ASP A 294 -8.54 -1.19 -6.65
N ILE A 295 -8.59 -2.43 -6.19
CA ILE A 295 -7.83 -2.91 -5.03
C ILE A 295 -6.85 -3.97 -5.51
N VAL A 296 -5.61 -3.90 -5.06
CA VAL A 296 -4.59 -4.93 -5.30
C VAL A 296 -4.23 -5.62 -3.99
N GLY A 297 -3.90 -6.90 -4.07
CA GLY A 297 -3.59 -7.69 -2.89
C GLY A 297 -3.01 -9.05 -3.23
N GLU A 298 -3.04 -9.94 -2.25
CA GLU A 298 -2.62 -11.33 -2.41
C GLU A 298 -3.64 -12.29 -1.79
N SER A 299 -3.78 -13.47 -2.37
CA SER A 299 -4.49 -14.62 -1.78
C SER A 299 -3.51 -15.77 -1.56
N ASP A 300 -3.67 -16.47 -0.46
CA ASP A 300 -2.77 -17.53 0.00
C ASP A 300 -3.46 -18.90 -0.11
N SER A 301 -2.67 -19.93 -0.40
CA SER A 301 -3.07 -21.35 -0.37
C SER A 301 -1.97 -22.19 0.28
N ALA A 302 -2.22 -23.49 0.45
CA ALA A 302 -1.19 -24.42 0.90
C ALA A 302 0.00 -24.52 -0.09
N GLU A 303 -0.22 -24.15 -1.35
CA GLU A 303 0.77 -24.23 -2.43
C GLU A 303 1.50 -22.90 -2.69
N GLY A 304 1.07 -21.81 -2.06
CA GLY A 304 1.73 -20.51 -2.13
C GLY A 304 0.77 -19.33 -2.26
N LYS A 305 1.29 -18.19 -2.72
CA LYS A 305 0.54 -16.93 -2.85
C LYS A 305 0.28 -16.58 -4.31
N ARG A 306 -0.81 -15.85 -4.58
CA ARG A 306 -1.07 -15.15 -5.85
C ARG A 306 -1.50 -13.74 -5.61
N ALA A 307 -1.05 -12.82 -6.47
CA ALA A 307 -1.57 -11.47 -6.49
C ALA A 307 -3.01 -11.49 -7.01
N PHE A 308 -3.84 -10.56 -6.56
CA PHE A 308 -5.15 -10.31 -7.13
C PHE A 308 -5.35 -8.83 -7.43
N LEU A 309 -6.31 -8.58 -8.33
CA LEU A 309 -6.97 -7.30 -8.55
C LEU A 309 -8.47 -7.46 -8.25
N TYR A 310 -9.01 -6.64 -7.36
CA TYR A 310 -10.45 -6.46 -7.22
C TYR A 310 -10.88 -5.23 -8.02
N THR A 311 -11.70 -5.44 -9.05
CA THR A 311 -12.17 -4.37 -9.92
C THR A 311 -13.59 -4.68 -10.39
N HIS A 312 -14.42 -3.65 -10.55
CA HIS A 312 -15.82 -3.81 -10.99
C HIS A 312 -16.62 -4.85 -10.19
N GLY A 313 -16.31 -5.01 -8.90
CA GLY A 313 -16.99 -5.95 -8.02
C GLY A 313 -16.48 -7.40 -8.06
N GLN A 314 -15.44 -7.69 -8.87
CA GLN A 314 -14.90 -9.03 -9.07
C GLN A 314 -13.44 -9.12 -8.64
N LEU A 315 -13.08 -10.22 -8.00
CA LEU A 315 -11.71 -10.59 -7.70
C LEU A 315 -11.13 -11.37 -8.88
N VAL A 316 -10.05 -10.88 -9.47
CA VAL A 316 -9.35 -11.47 -10.62
C VAL A 316 -7.87 -11.64 -10.33
N GLU A 317 -7.24 -12.66 -10.94
CA GLU A 317 -5.78 -12.88 -10.88
C GLU A 317 -5.03 -11.96 -11.86
#